data_AF-A0A8S4BQE9-F1
#
_entry.id   AF-A0A8S4BQE9-F1
#
_cell.length_a   1.000
_cell.length_b   1.000
_cell.length_c   1.000
_cell.angle_alpha   90.00
_cell.angle_beta   90.00
_cell.angle_gamma   90.00
#
_symmetry.space_group_name_H-M   'P 1'
#
loop_
_entity.id
_entity.type
_entity.pdbx_description
1 polymer ?
#
loop_
_entity_poly.entity_id
_entity_poly.type
_entity_poly.pdbx_seq_one_letter_code
_entity_poly.pdbx_strand_id
1 'polypeptide(L)'
;MAAEGDVDLDLEAEENCTGKPVEKPRKHDSGAADLERVTDYAEEKEISSSDLETAMSVIGDRRSREQKAKQESLREHMGNVVEALVALTN
;
A
#
# COMPACT_ATOMS: atom_id res chain seq x y z
N MET A 1 -1.44 41.14 22.19
CA MET A 1 -0.03 40.94 22.55
C MET A 1 0.06 39.55 23.14
N ALA A 2 0.47 38.57 22.35
CA ALA A 2 0.78 37.21 22.75
C ALA A 2 2.03 36.86 21.94
N ALA A 3 3.10 36.55 22.66
CA ALA A 3 4.45 36.36 22.16
C ALA A 3 4.80 34.92 22.53
N GLU A 4 4.70 34.04 21.56
CA GLU A 4 5.09 32.64 21.65
C GLU A 4 5.66 32.37 20.25
N GLY A 5 6.96 32.26 20.03
CA GLY A 5 8.00 31.64 20.83
C GLY A 5 8.86 30.96 19.77
N ASP A 6 9.92 31.62 19.32
CA ASP A 6 10.86 31.09 18.34
C ASP A 6 11.49 29.81 18.91
N VAL A 7 11.07 28.66 18.38
CA VAL A 7 11.68 27.38 18.70
C VAL A 7 12.89 27.24 17.78
N ASP A 8 14.06 27.67 18.25
CA ASP A 8 15.35 27.32 17.66
C ASP A 8 15.52 25.80 17.78
N LEU A 9 15.18 25.09 16.70
CA LEU A 9 15.52 23.68 16.50
C LEU A 9 16.99 23.62 16.05
N ASP A 10 17.89 23.67 17.02
CA ASP A 10 19.30 23.39 16.83
C ASP A 10 19.47 21.89 16.55
N LEU A 11 19.43 21.54 15.26
CA LEU A 11 19.65 20.18 14.78
C LEU A 11 21.15 19.92 14.80
N GLU A 12 21.66 19.43 15.93
CA GLU A 12 23.06 19.00 16.06
C GLU A 12 23.36 17.92 15.00
N ALA A 13 24.14 18.31 14.00
CA ALA A 13 24.68 17.40 13.01
C ALA A 13 25.85 16.63 13.65
N GLU A 14 25.56 15.41 14.12
CA GLU A 14 26.57 14.47 14.59
C GLU A 14 27.60 14.18 13.49
N GLU A 15 28.82 14.68 13.70
CA GLU A 15 30.01 14.42 12.89
C GLU A 15 30.64 13.07 13.28
N ASN A 16 30.61 12.08 12.39
CA ASN A 16 31.64 11.03 12.25
C ASN A 16 31.37 10.26 10.93
N CYS A 17 32.28 10.07 9.95
CA CYS A 17 33.51 9.29 10.03
C CYS A 17 34.41 9.47 8.78
N THR A 18 35.72 9.60 9.02
CA THR A 18 36.88 9.20 8.18
C THR A 18 37.24 9.96 6.89
N GLY A 19 38.42 10.59 6.93
CA GLY A 19 38.98 11.42 5.88
C GLY A 19 39.50 10.70 4.64
N LYS A 20 39.31 11.36 3.48
CA LYS A 20 39.93 11.12 2.17
C LYS A 20 40.01 12.47 1.40
N PRO A 21 40.96 12.64 0.47
CA PRO A 21 41.39 13.94 -0.04
C PRO A 21 40.31 14.64 -0.88
N VAL A 22 40.40 15.98 -0.95
CA VAL A 22 39.45 16.91 -1.56
C VAL A 22 39.10 16.53 -3.01
N GLU A 23 38.10 15.68 -3.19
CA GLU A 23 37.27 15.63 -4.39
C GLU A 23 36.14 16.64 -4.23
N LYS A 24 35.75 17.29 -5.34
CA LYS A 24 34.60 18.20 -5.40
C LYS A 24 33.41 17.52 -4.69
N PRO A 25 32.67 18.22 -3.82
CA PRO A 25 31.61 17.59 -3.03
C PRO A 25 30.64 16.92 -3.98
N ARG A 26 30.66 15.58 -3.99
CA ARG A 26 29.74 14.76 -4.78
C ARG A 26 28.39 15.01 -4.16
N LYS A 27 27.55 15.78 -4.85
CA LYS A 27 26.19 16.05 -4.40
C LYS A 27 25.43 14.73 -4.47
N HIS A 28 25.29 14.08 -3.33
CA HIS A 28 24.38 12.96 -3.16
C HIS A 28 22.97 13.58 -3.20
N ASP A 29 22.23 13.36 -4.27
CA ASP A 29 20.86 13.87 -4.40
C ASP A 29 19.87 13.12 -3.50
N SER A 30 20.33 12.05 -2.83
CA SER A 30 19.55 11.21 -1.93
C SER A 30 18.22 10.75 -2.54
N GLY A 31 18.15 10.63 -3.87
CA GLY A 31 16.92 10.27 -4.58
C GLY A 31 15.89 11.40 -4.70
N ALA A 32 16.22 12.65 -4.33
CA ALA A 32 15.31 13.79 -4.46
C ALA A 32 14.83 14.00 -5.91
N ALA A 33 15.69 13.74 -6.89
CA ALA A 33 15.36 13.80 -8.32
C ALA A 33 14.43 12.64 -8.77
N ASP A 34 14.43 11.52 -8.06
CA ASP A 34 13.54 10.39 -8.37
C ASP A 34 12.13 10.62 -7.84
N LEU A 35 12.00 11.35 -6.72
CA LEU A 35 10.72 11.70 -6.12
C LEU A 35 9.91 12.70 -6.97
N GLU A 36 10.57 13.59 -7.71
CA GLU A 36 9.89 14.54 -8.60
C GLU A 36 9.09 13.83 -9.70
N ARG A 37 9.65 12.75 -10.26
CA ARG A 37 9.02 11.99 -11.36
C ARG A 37 7.87 11.09 -10.91
N VAL A 38 7.67 10.89 -9.61
CA VAL A 38 6.56 10.07 -9.07
C VAL A 38 5.21 10.76 -9.28
N THR A 39 5.20 12.09 -9.37
CA THR A 39 3.97 12.88 -9.56
C THR A 39 3.73 13.31 -11.00
N ASP A 40 4.65 12.98 -11.91
CA ASP A 40 4.49 13.32 -13.32
C ASP A 40 3.27 12.62 -13.92
N TYR A 41 2.61 13.31 -14.83
CA TYR A 41 1.49 12.74 -15.57
C TYR A 41 1.99 11.65 -16.53
N ALA A 42 1.42 10.45 -16.41
CA ALA A 42 1.63 9.35 -17.34
C ALA A 42 0.30 8.69 -17.68
N GLU A 43 0.06 8.43 -18.97
CA GLU A 43 -1.13 7.72 -19.42
C GLU A 43 -1.08 6.24 -19.01
N GLU A 44 -2.19 5.73 -18.48
CA GLU A 44 -2.34 4.31 -18.18
C GLU A 44 -2.32 3.47 -19.47
N LYS A 45 -1.73 2.27 -19.39
CA LYS A 45 -1.69 1.35 -20.53
C LYS A 45 -3.02 0.61 -20.67
N GLU A 46 -3.54 0.56 -21.88
CA GLU A 46 -4.70 -0.26 -22.22
C GLU A 46 -4.32 -1.74 -22.28
N ILE A 47 -5.22 -2.60 -21.82
CA ILE A 47 -5.10 -4.06 -21.84
C ILE A 47 -6.09 -4.62 -22.87
N SER A 48 -5.69 -5.64 -23.62
CA SER A 48 -6.57 -6.31 -24.59
C SER A 48 -7.82 -6.88 -23.90
N SER A 49 -9.00 -6.62 -24.47
CA SER A 49 -10.28 -7.11 -23.94
C SER A 49 -10.48 -8.63 -24.09
N SER A 50 -9.74 -9.27 -25.00
CA SER A 50 -9.89 -10.70 -25.33
C SER A 50 -9.71 -11.64 -24.13
N ASP A 51 -8.83 -11.28 -23.20
CA ASP A 51 -8.45 -12.16 -22.08
C ASP A 51 -9.19 -11.78 -20.78
N LEU A 52 -9.85 -10.61 -20.75
CA LEU A 52 -10.55 -10.10 -19.59
C LEU A 52 -11.85 -10.87 -19.30
N GLU A 53 -12.61 -11.21 -20.34
CA GLU A 53 -13.93 -11.85 -20.17
C GLU A 53 -13.81 -13.20 -19.44
N THR A 54 -12.87 -14.03 -19.88
CA THR A 54 -12.63 -15.34 -19.25
C THR A 54 -12.14 -15.18 -17.81
N ALA A 55 -11.20 -14.26 -17.56
CA ALA A 55 -10.69 -14.01 -16.22
C ALA A 55 -11.78 -13.48 -15.28
N MET A 56 -12.62 -12.54 -15.74
CA MET A 56 -13.74 -11.98 -14.98
C MET A 56 -14.79 -13.04 -14.65
N SER A 57 -15.09 -13.94 -15.60
CA SER A 57 -16.03 -15.04 -15.36
C SER A 57 -15.52 -15.98 -14.26
N VAL A 58 -14.26 -16.40 -14.32
CA VAL A 58 -13.68 -17.30 -13.30
C VAL A 58 -13.66 -16.65 -11.91
N ILE A 59 -13.28 -15.36 -11.83
CA ILE A 59 -13.28 -14.60 -10.57
C ILE A 59 -14.71 -14.43 -10.04
N GLY A 60 -15.67 -14.11 -10.92
CA GLY A 60 -17.07 -13.96 -10.60
C GLY A 60 -17.68 -15.25 -10.04
N ASP A 61 -17.45 -16.37 -10.71
CA ASP A 61 -17.92 -17.70 -10.29
C ASP A 61 -17.35 -18.09 -8.93
N ARG A 62 -16.03 -17.90 -8.73
CA ARG A 62 -15.39 -18.17 -7.45
C ARG A 62 -16.00 -17.34 -6.32
N ARG A 63 -16.10 -16.02 -6.52
CA ARG A 63 -16.69 -15.10 -5.55
C ARG A 63 -18.14 -15.45 -5.25
N SER A 64 -18.93 -15.78 -6.26
CA SER A 64 -20.34 -16.16 -6.12
C SER A 64 -20.49 -17.43 -5.28
N ARG A 65 -19.68 -18.47 -5.56
CA ARG A 65 -19.68 -19.72 -4.78
C ARG A 65 -19.30 -19.47 -3.32
N GLU A 66 -18.25 -18.69 -3.07
CA GLU A 66 -17.83 -18.35 -1.71
C GLU A 66 -18.89 -17.55 -0.95
N GLN A 67 -19.54 -16.58 -1.60
CA GLN A 67 -20.64 -15.81 -1.01
C GLN A 67 -21.85 -16.69 -0.71
N LYS A 68 -22.22 -17.57 -1.64
CA LYS A 68 -23.32 -18.51 -1.47
C LYS A 68 -23.05 -19.46 -0.29
N ALA A 69 -21.86 -20.05 -0.22
CA ALA A 69 -21.48 -20.94 0.87
C ALA A 69 -21.50 -20.22 2.25
N LYS A 70 -20.99 -18.99 2.30
CA LYS A 70 -21.07 -18.15 3.52
C LYS A 70 -22.52 -17.85 3.91
N GLN A 71 -23.36 -17.51 2.95
CA GLN A 71 -24.77 -17.21 3.19
C GLN A 71 -25.55 -18.44 3.65
N GLU A 72 -25.31 -19.60 3.04
CA GLU A 72 -25.93 -20.87 3.43
C GLU A 72 -25.51 -21.27 4.84
N SER A 73 -24.21 -21.22 5.16
CA SER A 73 -23.71 -21.48 6.51
C SER A 73 -24.34 -20.54 7.54
N LEU A 74 -24.41 -19.24 7.26
CA LEU A 74 -25.10 -18.29 8.14
C LEU A 74 -26.59 -18.60 8.28
N ARG A 75 -27.26 -19.06 7.21
CA ARG A 75 -28.69 -19.41 7.26
C ARG A 75 -28.92 -20.67 8.09
N GLU A 76 -28.07 -21.68 7.96
CA GLU A 76 -28.11 -22.92 8.74
C GLU A 76 -27.91 -22.65 10.23
N HIS A 77 -26.98 -21.76 10.58
CA HIS A 77 -26.73 -21.36 11.96
C HIS A 77 -27.61 -20.20 12.44
N MET A 78 -28.75 -19.95 11.77
CA MET A 78 -29.73 -18.93 12.19
C MET A 78 -29.13 -17.52 12.39
N GLY A 79 -28.11 -17.17 11.61
CA GLY A 79 -27.39 -15.90 11.70
C GLY A 79 -26.31 -15.85 12.77
N ASN A 80 -26.05 -16.95 13.49
CA ASN A 80 -25.00 -17.03 14.50
C ASN A 80 -23.62 -17.20 13.84
N VAL A 81 -22.91 -16.09 13.70
CA VAL A 81 -21.59 -16.02 13.06
C VAL A 81 -20.55 -16.87 13.78
N VAL A 82 -20.59 -16.94 15.12
CA VAL A 82 -19.61 -17.70 15.91
C VAL A 82 -19.75 -19.19 15.63
N GLU A 83 -21.00 -19.70 15.63
CA GLU A 83 -21.29 -21.11 15.39
C GLU A 83 -20.98 -21.50 13.94
N ALA A 84 -21.31 -20.65 12.96
CA ALA A 84 -20.95 -20.84 11.57
C ALA A 84 -19.43 -20.92 11.34
N LEU A 85 -18.65 -20.04 11.98
CA LEU A 85 -17.19 -20.08 11.89
C LEU A 85 -16.59 -21.32 12.55
N VAL A 86 -17.13 -21.76 13.68
CA VAL A 86 -16.70 -23.00 14.35
C VAL A 86 -16.97 -24.21 13.46
N ALA A 87 -18.14 -24.30 12.82
CA ALA A 87 -18.48 -25.40 11.92
C ALA A 87 -17.59 -25.47 10.67
N LEU A 88 -17.09 -24.32 10.18
CA LEU A 88 -16.15 -24.24 9.05
C LEU A 88 -14.70 -24.58 9.41
N THR A 89 -14.36 -24.61 10.70
CA THR A 89 -12.98 -24.84 11.19
C THR A 89 -12.70 -26.30 11.55
N ASN A 90 -13.75 -27.11 11.77
CA ASN A 90 -13.67 -28.53 12.14
C ASN A 90 -13.82 -29.44 10.91
#